data_AF-A0A847IWY0-F1
#
_entry.id   AF-A0A847IWY0-F1
#
_cell.length_a   1.000
_cell.length_b   1.000
_cell.length_c   1.000
_cell.angle_alpha   90.00
_cell.angle_beta   90.00
_cell.angle_gamma   90.00
#
_symmetry.space_group_name_H-M   'P 1'
#
loop_
_entity.id
_entity.type
_entity.pdbx_description
1 polymer ?
#
loop_
_entity_poly.entity_id
_entity_poly.type
_entity_poly.pdbx_seq_one_letter_code
_entity_poly.pdbx_strand_id
1 'polypeptide(L)'
;MDYHMQRVLMRMGCLEISDPALYQILIARHPVTTDEPIRSLCIEAAKLIAIHSGHPLIRLNDFLWSLGRSCCNNTTLCKDHLCEKSPCTFNQIISLKSHQKCEFETACKGFEEDKYRKLWQPVINTHYY
;
A
#
# COMPACT_ATOMS: atom_id res chain seq x y z
N MET A 1 3.25 5.63 10.15
CA MET A 1 2.82 4.55 9.23
C MET A 1 1.31 4.67 9.06
N ASP A 2 0.91 5.32 7.99
CA ASP A 2 -0.49 5.55 7.63
C ASP A 2 -1.11 4.30 6.99
N TYR A 3 -2.44 4.17 7.05
CA TYR A 3 -3.14 2.99 6.54
C TYR A 3 -3.04 2.83 5.02
N HIS A 4 -2.89 3.93 4.26
CA HIS A 4 -2.61 3.87 2.82
C HIS A 4 -1.28 3.18 2.54
N MET A 5 -0.27 3.48 3.36
CA MET A 5 1.06 2.87 3.25
C MET A 5 1.02 1.39 3.62
N GLN A 6 0.29 1.02 4.69
CA GLN A 6 0.12 -0.39 5.07
C GLN A 6 -0.45 -1.21 3.91
N ARG A 7 -1.52 -0.70 3.26
CA ARG A 7 -2.11 -1.34 2.08
C ARG A 7 -1.09 -1.50 0.94
N VAL A 8 -0.33 -0.45 0.63
CA VAL A 8 0.69 -0.49 -0.43
C VAL A 8 1.73 -1.57 -0.13
N LEU A 9 2.31 -1.58 1.08
CA LEU A 9 3.37 -2.52 1.44
C LEU A 9 2.87 -3.98 1.41
N MET A 10 1.64 -4.23 1.89
CA MET A 10 1.02 -5.56 1.78
C MET A 10 0.78 -5.96 0.32
N ARG A 11 0.23 -5.07 -0.51
CA ARG A 11 -0.03 -5.35 -1.94
C ARG A 11 1.25 -5.55 -2.74
N MET A 12 2.32 -4.84 -2.40
CA MET A 12 3.64 -5.04 -3.03
C MET A 12 4.27 -6.38 -2.64
N GLY A 13 3.74 -7.05 -1.61
CA GLY A 13 4.28 -8.31 -1.12
C GLY A 13 5.48 -8.11 -0.18
N CYS A 14 5.65 -6.91 0.38
CA CYS A 14 6.65 -6.65 1.41
C CYS A 14 6.29 -7.33 2.74
N LEU A 15 5.01 -7.67 2.93
CA LEU A 15 4.49 -8.47 4.02
C LEU A 15 3.70 -9.65 3.43
N GLU A 16 3.77 -10.80 4.10
CA GLU A 16 2.98 -11.98 3.76
C GLU A 16 2.04 -12.31 4.92
N ILE A 17 0.74 -12.44 4.60
CA ILE A 17 -0.29 -12.80 5.57
C ILE A 17 -0.44 -14.32 5.55
N SER A 18 0.25 -14.99 6.47
CA SER A 18 0.26 -16.46 6.57
C SER A 18 -0.95 -17.03 7.30
N ASP A 19 -1.59 -16.25 8.18
CA ASP A 19 -2.83 -16.64 8.85
C ASP A 19 -4.02 -16.52 7.88
N PRO A 20 -4.66 -17.63 7.48
CA PRO A 20 -5.79 -17.61 6.57
C PRO A 20 -6.99 -16.84 7.11
N ALA A 21 -7.23 -16.86 8.42
CA ALA A 21 -8.35 -16.15 9.03
C ALA A 21 -8.16 -14.64 8.95
N LEU A 22 -6.95 -14.16 9.29
CA LEU A 22 -6.58 -12.75 9.12
C LEU A 22 -6.66 -12.32 7.65
N TYR A 23 -6.18 -13.14 6.72
CA TYR A 23 -6.27 -12.85 5.30
C TYR A 23 -7.73 -12.64 4.85
N GLN A 24 -8.65 -13.51 5.27
CA GLN A 24 -10.07 -13.37 4.95
C GLN A 24 -10.67 -12.08 5.53
N ILE A 25 -10.31 -11.72 6.77
CA ILE A 25 -10.73 -10.46 7.41
C ILE A 25 -10.27 -9.25 6.58
N LEU A 26 -9.01 -9.23 6.16
CA LEU A 26 -8.42 -8.12 5.42
C LEU A 26 -9.08 -7.94 4.05
N ILE A 27 -9.27 -9.01 3.27
CA ILE A 27 -9.90 -8.89 1.94
C ILE A 27 -11.38 -8.53 2.03
N ALA A 28 -12.08 -8.98 3.09
CA ALA A 28 -13.46 -8.64 3.35
C ALA A 28 -13.63 -7.25 3.99
N ARG A 29 -12.53 -6.60 4.36
CA ARG A 29 -12.49 -5.30 5.06
C ARG A 29 -13.27 -5.34 6.39
N HIS A 30 -13.32 -6.50 7.03
CA HIS A 30 -13.97 -6.64 8.33
C HIS A 30 -13.20 -5.86 9.40
N PRO A 31 -13.90 -5.17 10.32
CA PRO A 31 -13.24 -4.45 11.39
C PRO A 31 -12.40 -5.37 12.28
N VAL A 32 -11.26 -4.87 12.73
CA VAL A 32 -10.40 -5.51 13.73
C VAL A 32 -10.19 -4.58 14.92
N THR A 33 -9.81 -5.15 16.05
CA THR A 33 -9.60 -4.41 17.30
C THR A 33 -8.30 -3.61 17.29
N THR A 34 -7.29 -4.07 16.56
CA THR A 34 -5.98 -3.42 16.48
C THR A 34 -5.31 -3.72 15.14
N ASP A 35 -4.54 -2.76 14.63
CA ASP A 35 -3.64 -2.95 13.49
C ASP A 35 -2.16 -2.95 13.90
N GLU A 36 -1.87 -2.94 15.21
CA GLU A 36 -0.50 -2.87 15.74
C GLU A 36 0.45 -3.93 15.13
N PRO A 37 0.08 -5.23 15.00
CA PRO A 37 0.97 -6.22 14.41
C PRO A 37 1.34 -5.92 12.95
N ILE A 38 0.34 -5.55 12.13
CA ILE A 38 0.56 -5.21 10.71
C ILE A 38 1.32 -3.89 10.59
N ARG A 39 0.98 -2.89 11.41
CA ARG A 39 1.65 -1.58 11.41
C ARG A 39 3.12 -1.73 11.76
N SER A 40 3.45 -2.50 12.79
CA SER A 40 4.82 -2.75 13.25
C SER A 40 5.65 -3.44 12.14
N LEU A 41 5.10 -4.46 11.48
CA LEU A 41 5.75 -5.10 10.34
C LEU A 41 5.91 -4.17 9.13
N CYS A 42 4.93 -3.30 8.85
CA CYS A 42 5.04 -2.30 7.80
C CYS A 42 6.15 -1.27 8.10
N ILE A 43 6.34 -0.90 9.37
CA ILE A 43 7.43 0.00 9.79
C ILE A 43 8.78 -0.66 9.52
N GLU A 44 8.95 -1.94 9.88
CA GLU A 44 10.19 -2.67 9.60
C GLU A 44 10.44 -2.83 8.09
N ALA A 45 9.41 -3.16 7.30
CA ALA A 45 9.52 -3.22 5.84
C ALA A 45 9.97 -1.87 5.24
N ALA A 46 9.39 -0.76 5.70
CA ALA A 46 9.78 0.57 5.22
C ALA A 46 11.22 0.95 5.61
N LYS A 47 11.69 0.54 6.80
CA LYS A 47 13.09 0.72 7.22
C LYS A 47 14.04 -0.09 6.33
N LEU A 48 13.71 -1.34 6.02
CA LEU A 48 14.51 -2.17 5.12
C LEU A 48 14.60 -1.57 3.72
N ILE A 49 13.47 -1.10 3.16
CA ILE A 49 13.45 -0.40 1.87
C ILE A 49 14.36 0.83 1.93
N ALA A 50 14.28 1.64 3.00
CA ALA A 50 15.11 2.83 3.17
C ALA A 50 16.61 2.51 3.14
N ILE A 51 17.01 1.47 3.89
CA ILE A 51 18.40 1.02 3.97
C ILE A 51 18.89 0.56 2.59
N HIS A 52 18.13 -0.30 1.91
CA HIS A 52 18.56 -0.90 0.65
C HIS A 52 18.45 0.04 -0.56
N SER A 53 17.51 0.98 -0.55
CA SER A 53 17.36 1.97 -1.64
C SER A 53 18.26 3.19 -1.44
N GLY A 54 18.89 3.37 -0.29
CA GLY A 54 19.64 4.58 0.07
C GLY A 54 18.76 5.84 0.19
N HIS A 55 17.44 5.68 0.33
CA HIS A 55 16.53 6.81 0.47
C HIS A 55 16.09 6.97 1.93
N PRO A 56 16.05 8.19 2.48
CA PRO A 56 15.64 8.41 3.85
C PRO A 56 14.15 8.06 4.01
N LEU A 57 13.79 7.51 5.18
CA LEU A 57 12.43 7.06 5.49
C LEU A 57 11.37 8.16 5.30
N ILE A 58 11.72 9.42 5.56
CA ILE A 58 10.83 10.56 5.35
C ILE A 58 10.40 10.71 3.88
N ARG A 59 11.30 10.46 2.91
CA ARG A 59 10.94 10.50 1.49
C ARG A 59 10.08 9.30 1.10
N LEU A 60 10.35 8.13 1.67
CA LEU A 60 9.52 6.95 1.46
C LEU A 60 8.10 7.15 1.99
N ASN A 61 7.91 7.94 3.06
CA ASN A 61 6.59 8.28 3.55
C ASN A 61 5.76 9.01 2.48
N ASP A 62 6.28 10.10 1.93
CA ASP A 62 5.59 10.88 0.90
C ASP A 62 5.30 10.05 -0.34
N PHE A 63 6.26 9.20 -0.71
CA PHE A 63 6.16 8.28 -1.83
C PHE A 63 5.04 7.24 -1.63
N LEU A 64 5.12 6.44 -0.57
CA LEU A 64 4.21 5.33 -0.30
C LEU A 64 2.79 5.82 0.01
N TRP A 65 2.67 6.90 0.78
CA TRP A 65 1.37 7.46 1.13
C TRP A 65 0.64 7.99 -0.10
N SER A 66 1.32 8.79 -0.94
CA SER A 66 0.66 9.39 -2.11
C SER A 66 0.35 8.34 -3.18
N LEU A 67 1.19 7.30 -3.33
CA LEU A 67 0.90 6.14 -4.16
C LEU A 67 -0.35 5.40 -3.66
N GLY A 68 -0.43 5.10 -2.37
CA GLY A 68 -1.55 4.39 -1.77
C GLY A 68 -2.85 5.19 -1.84
N ARG A 69 -2.79 6.52 -1.66
CA ARG A 69 -3.96 7.40 -1.71
C ARG A 69 -4.56 7.54 -3.12
N SER A 70 -3.72 7.54 -4.15
CA SER A 70 -4.14 7.83 -5.53
C SER A 70 -4.14 6.62 -6.46
N CYS A 71 -2.99 5.96 -6.64
CA CYS A 71 -2.81 4.96 -7.69
C CYS A 71 -3.00 3.52 -7.22
N CYS A 72 -2.91 3.23 -5.92
CA CYS A 72 -3.04 1.89 -5.34
C CYS A 72 -4.11 1.87 -4.24
N ASN A 73 -5.35 2.21 -4.62
CA ASN A 73 -6.47 2.37 -3.70
C ASN A 73 -7.62 1.40 -4.03
N ASN A 74 -8.87 1.86 -4.13
CA ASN A 74 -9.97 1.00 -4.56
C ASN A 74 -9.78 0.60 -6.02
N THR A 75 -9.48 1.57 -6.87
CA THR A 75 -8.93 1.32 -8.20
C THR A 75 -7.41 1.31 -8.14
N THR A 76 -6.82 0.59 -9.08
CA THR A 76 -5.38 0.40 -9.20
C THR A 76 -4.91 0.81 -10.58
N LEU A 77 -3.97 1.76 -10.66
CA LEU A 77 -3.42 2.21 -11.93
C LEU A 77 -2.78 1.06 -12.72
N CYS A 78 -2.20 0.07 -12.03
CA CYS A 78 -1.51 -1.06 -12.65
C CYS A 78 -2.44 -2.11 -13.29
N LYS A 79 -3.73 -2.16 -12.95
CA LYS A 79 -4.68 -3.14 -13.50
C LYS A 79 -5.92 -2.51 -14.10
N ASP A 80 -6.46 -1.51 -13.43
CA ASP A 80 -7.66 -0.80 -13.88
C ASP A 80 -7.31 0.36 -14.82
N HIS A 81 -6.02 0.72 -14.93
CA HIS A 81 -5.54 1.90 -15.67
C HIS A 81 -6.25 3.20 -15.25
N LEU A 82 -6.73 3.23 -14.01
CA LEU A 82 -7.53 4.33 -13.46
C LEU A 82 -7.02 4.73 -12.08
N CYS A 83 -6.54 5.97 -11.99
CA CYS A 83 -6.22 6.61 -10.73
C CYS A 83 -7.47 7.17 -10.06
N GLU A 84 -7.63 6.92 -8.76
CA GLU A 84 -8.83 7.30 -8.00
C GLU A 84 -8.90 8.82 -7.73
N LYS A 85 -7.78 9.54 -7.87
CA LYS A 85 -7.69 10.98 -7.60
C LYS A 85 -7.31 11.77 -8.84
N SER A 86 -7.99 12.90 -9.03
CA SER A 86 -7.72 13.91 -10.05
C SER A 86 -7.71 15.30 -9.41
N PRO A 87 -6.57 16.00 -9.32
CA PRO A 87 -5.24 15.55 -9.73
C PRO A 87 -4.70 14.40 -8.86
N CYS A 88 -3.83 13.57 -9.44
CA CYS A 88 -3.18 12.47 -8.72
C CYS A 88 -2.13 13.01 -7.74
N THR A 89 -2.26 12.70 -6.45
CA THR A 89 -1.30 13.16 -5.42
C THR A 89 0.08 12.58 -5.61
N PHE A 90 0.20 11.36 -6.15
CA PHE A 90 1.50 10.73 -6.40
C PHE A 90 2.27 11.47 -7.50
N ASN A 91 1.59 11.78 -8.62
CA ASN A 91 2.17 12.53 -9.74
C ASN A 91 2.49 14.00 -9.40
N GLN A 92 1.90 14.54 -8.33
CA GLN A 92 2.22 15.89 -7.83
C GLN A 92 3.49 15.91 -6.98
N ILE A 93 3.81 14.81 -6.31
CA ILE A 93 4.96 14.71 -5.39
C ILE A 93 6.18 14.15 -6.12
N ILE A 94 5.96 13.20 -7.03
CA ILE A 94 7.01 12.50 -7.77
C ILE A 94 6.94 12.88 -9.24
N SER A 95 8.09 13.18 -9.83
CA SER A 95 8.20 13.40 -11.27
C SER A 95 8.16 12.05 -11.99
N LEU A 96 7.03 11.78 -12.65
CA LEU A 96 6.84 10.59 -13.48
C LEU A 96 6.98 10.96 -14.95
N LYS A 97 7.55 10.04 -15.75
CA LYS A 97 7.57 10.19 -17.21
C LYS A 97 6.18 10.02 -17.82
N SER A 98 5.37 9.16 -17.21
CA SER A 98 3.99 8.87 -17.61
C SER A 98 3.18 8.45 -16.40
N HIS A 99 1.90 8.81 -16.39
CA HIS A 99 0.94 8.41 -15.35
C HIS A 99 -0.10 7.40 -15.89
N GLN A 100 0.27 6.63 -16.90
CA GLN A 100 -0.61 5.62 -17.52
C GLN A 100 -0.41 4.21 -16.96
N LYS A 101 0.72 3.97 -16.29
CA LYS A 101 1.12 2.69 -15.72
C LYS A 101 1.74 2.90 -14.35
N CYS A 102 1.75 1.86 -13.53
CA CYS A 102 2.43 1.91 -12.25
C CYS A 102 3.91 1.57 -12.44
N GLU A 103 4.81 2.40 -11.90
CA GLU A 103 6.27 2.17 -11.98
C GLU A 103 6.74 0.90 -11.26
N PHE A 104 5.86 0.25 -10.48
CA PHE A 104 6.15 -0.97 -9.72
C PHE A 104 5.62 -2.26 -10.34
N GLU A 105 5.09 -2.22 -11.56
CA GLU A 105 4.53 -3.42 -12.21
C GLU A 105 5.50 -4.61 -12.25
N THR A 106 6.81 -4.34 -12.39
CA THR A 106 7.85 -5.38 -12.48
C THR A 106 8.28 -5.99 -11.14
N ALA A 107 7.92 -5.37 -10.01
CA ALA A 107 8.38 -5.79 -8.67
C ALA A 107 7.23 -6.02 -7.67
N CYS A 108 6.02 -5.55 -7.97
CA CYS A 108 4.87 -5.63 -7.09
C CYS A 108 4.18 -6.99 -7.24
N LYS A 109 4.18 -7.81 -6.19
CA LYS A 109 3.43 -9.09 -6.21
C LYS A 109 1.94 -8.89 -6.50
N GLY A 110 1.34 -7.80 -6.05
CA GLY A 110 -0.06 -7.45 -6.35
C GLY A 110 -0.33 -7.08 -7.81
N PHE A 111 0.69 -6.83 -8.63
CA PHE A 111 0.50 -6.78 -10.08
C PHE A 111 0.32 -8.18 -10.64
N GLU A 112 1.17 -9.14 -10.27
CA GLU A 112 1.14 -10.49 -10.83
C GLU A 112 0.03 -11.35 -10.22
N GLU A 113 -0.14 -11.27 -8.90
CA GLU A 113 -0.97 -12.17 -8.11
C GLU A 113 -2.14 -11.42 -7.46
N ASP A 114 -3.35 -11.86 -7.77
CA ASP A 114 -4.59 -11.26 -7.25
C ASP A 114 -4.71 -11.35 -5.72
N LYS A 115 -4.12 -12.38 -5.11
CA LYS A 115 -4.14 -12.59 -3.65
C LYS A 115 -3.53 -11.41 -2.88
N TYR A 116 -2.44 -10.85 -3.38
CA TYR A 116 -1.82 -9.68 -2.76
C TYR A 116 -2.61 -8.41 -3.08
N ARG A 117 -3.09 -8.25 -4.32
CA ARG A 117 -3.85 -7.06 -4.74
C ARG A 117 -5.14 -6.86 -3.94
N LYS A 118 -5.79 -7.95 -3.55
CA LYS A 118 -7.02 -7.94 -2.75
C LYS A 118 -6.80 -7.51 -1.30
N LEU A 119 -5.57 -7.58 -0.78
CA LEU A 119 -5.29 -7.15 0.59
C LEU A 119 -5.69 -5.69 0.79
N TRP A 120 -6.47 -5.46 1.83
CA TRP A 120 -6.83 -4.15 2.34
C TRP A 120 -6.07 -3.91 3.65
N GLN A 121 -5.87 -2.65 4.00
CA GLN A 121 -5.42 -2.29 5.35
C GLN A 121 -6.42 -2.80 6.39
N PRO A 122 -5.97 -3.03 7.64
CA PRO A 122 -6.88 -3.18 8.76
C PRO A 122 -7.89 -2.04 8.85
N VAL A 123 -9.15 -2.39 9.04
CA VAL A 123 -10.23 -1.44 9.33
C VAL A 123 -10.39 -1.40 10.84
N ILE A 124 -10.03 -0.28 11.48
CA ILE A 124 -10.14 -0.14 12.94
C ILE A 124 -11.40 0.66 13.24
N ASN A 125 -12.27 0.09 14.07
CA ASN A 125 -13.39 0.82 14.64
C ASN A 125 -12.85 1.73 15.76
N THR A 126 -12.46 2.96 15.41
CA THR A 126 -12.20 3.99 16.41
C THR A 126 -13.47 4.80 16.62
N HIS A 127 -13.77 5.17 17.87
CA HIS A 127 -14.77 6.20 18.18
C HIS A 127 -14.25 7.63 17.92
N TYR A 128 -13.02 7.75 17.41
CA TYR A 128 -12.35 9.01 17.12
C TYR A 128 -11.89 8.97 15.66
N TYR A 129 -12.76 9.44 14.77
CA TYR A 129 -12.47 10.14 13.52
C TYR A 129 -13.73 10.86 13.07
#